data_AF-A0A166HMS1-F1
#
_entry.id   AF-A0A166HMS1-F1
#
_cell.length_a   1.000
_cell.length_b   1.000
_cell.length_c   1.000
_cell.angle_alpha   90.00
_cell.angle_beta   90.00
_cell.angle_gamma   90.00
#
_symmetry.space_group_name_H-M   'P 1'
#
loop_
_entity.id
_entity.type
_entity.pdbx_description
1 polymer ?
#
loop_
_entity_poly.entity_id
_entity_poly.type
_entity_poly.pdbx_seq_one_letter_code
_entity_poly.pdbx_strand_id
1 'polypeptide(L)'
;MPSELRSSLGTWISDPVKDTRVRLLAEELNRNPVGVVKRFRRLHAEANDEPSTLSEKSPFIKLALRLDDAVNYLVNGDHEKATPLIHAGIVEAYIAAVKTRDFFTWPLKWRAAILEVLVIVIVFAQSNPTARERICRTTKELFCSIWDRRAVVRLTDQGTHHGGCALDDTTMLPTLIDAYYDAFSEGDRAPAFDTHIHHVELLTWVLSREEHGMRGIGLHPMLMLSLYAAWGPTLSDMEKAEREGMKTMIMAEYYDVRDHFVKECIIDGIGGDRMIDACEAELQNLLSHNDCNCESHMVDLRRLVEHILGGEVSTPLIYRRDLLGYSIEILRQLFATEFGAPMCTNLCLFCIHLVLHYDVYQRMGGERSVMPFRHPDIVDLFVAGVELAAGGCNMTVTRIQEDIDEQGGELPEYISSLQIRAGPLYSPSFRRLQLAAPLIEREELNRTLPVTDLLESWTAFGSLIGIDATDERRRYNRDKEEYCHWSSCQRRASDGVTALRKCAGCGEARYCSKECQKLDWKEGGHKKDCRRLK
;
A
#
# COMPACT_ATOMS: atom_id res chain seq x y z
N MET A 1 -7.40 -8.23 -12.52
CA MET A 1 -5.95 -8.35 -12.27
C MET A 1 -5.26 -9.55 -12.96
N PRO A 2 -5.90 -10.71 -13.24
CA PRO A 2 -5.22 -11.82 -13.94
C PRO A 2 -4.68 -11.48 -15.35
N SER A 3 -5.20 -10.43 -15.98
CA SER A 3 -4.78 -9.97 -17.30
C SER A 3 -3.44 -9.23 -17.29
N GLU A 4 -3.08 -8.56 -16.20
CA GLU A 4 -1.88 -7.71 -16.13
C GLU A 4 -0.61 -8.54 -15.98
N LEU A 5 -0.62 -9.55 -15.10
CA LEU A 5 0.50 -10.47 -14.94
C LEU A 5 0.74 -11.28 -16.22
N ARG A 6 -0.33 -11.81 -16.85
CA ARG A 6 -0.24 -12.47 -18.16
C ARG A 6 0.34 -11.57 -19.24
N SER A 7 -0.11 -10.32 -19.29
CA SER A 7 0.41 -9.34 -20.26
C SER A 7 1.89 -9.05 -20.02
N SER A 8 2.28 -8.87 -18.76
CA SER A 8 3.66 -8.58 -18.36
C SER A 8 4.59 -9.74 -18.71
N LEU A 9 4.19 -10.97 -18.42
CA LEU A 9 4.91 -12.17 -18.82
C LEU A 9 5.03 -12.26 -20.35
N GLY A 10 3.95 -12.02 -21.10
CA GLY A 10 3.99 -12.03 -22.58
C GLY A 10 5.02 -11.06 -23.17
N THR A 11 5.20 -9.87 -22.59
CA THR A 11 6.22 -8.90 -23.05
C THR A 11 7.64 -9.32 -22.73
N TRP A 12 7.85 -10.01 -21.60
CA TRP A 12 9.16 -10.45 -21.16
C TRP A 12 9.69 -11.62 -22.00
N ILE A 13 8.79 -12.39 -22.63
CA ILE A 13 9.09 -13.63 -23.34
C ILE A 13 9.52 -13.43 -24.83
N SER A 14 9.53 -12.20 -25.34
CA SER A 14 9.54 -11.95 -26.80
C SER A 14 10.81 -12.33 -27.60
N ASP A 15 11.90 -12.77 -26.96
CA ASP A 15 13.13 -13.09 -27.67
C ASP A 15 13.12 -14.53 -28.26
N PRO A 16 13.32 -14.69 -29.59
CA PRO A 16 13.33 -16.01 -30.20
C PRO A 16 14.52 -16.83 -29.68
N VAL A 17 14.22 -17.98 -29.06
CA VAL A 17 15.21 -18.91 -28.54
C VAL A 17 16.13 -19.42 -29.67
N LYS A 18 17.37 -18.93 -29.68
CA LYS A 18 18.39 -19.36 -30.66
C LYS A 18 19.07 -20.68 -30.27
N ASP A 19 19.01 -21.09 -29.00
CA ASP A 19 19.64 -22.34 -28.56
C ASP A 19 18.84 -23.56 -29.02
N THR A 20 19.44 -24.37 -29.90
CA THR A 20 18.86 -25.63 -30.40
C THR A 20 18.57 -26.61 -29.27
N ARG A 21 19.33 -26.60 -28.17
CA ARG A 21 19.14 -27.50 -27.03
C ARG A 21 17.85 -27.18 -26.27
N VAL A 22 17.52 -25.90 -26.13
CA VAL A 22 16.27 -25.46 -25.50
C VAL A 22 15.08 -25.89 -26.36
N ARG A 23 15.15 -25.71 -27.69
CA ARG A 23 14.10 -26.17 -28.61
C ARG A 23 13.86 -27.67 -28.53
N LEU A 24 14.94 -28.47 -28.54
CA LEU A 24 14.84 -29.92 -28.39
C LEU A 24 14.23 -30.33 -27.04
N LEU A 25 14.56 -29.62 -25.96
CA LEU A 25 13.99 -29.86 -24.64
C LEU A 25 12.50 -29.46 -24.58
N ALA A 26 12.09 -28.37 -25.22
CA ALA A 26 10.69 -27.98 -25.33
C ALA A 26 9.87 -29.02 -26.13
N GLU A 27 10.44 -29.56 -27.21
CA GLU A 27 9.83 -30.67 -27.97
C GLU A 27 9.76 -31.97 -27.15
N GLU A 28 10.75 -32.23 -26.30
CA GLU A 28 10.72 -33.36 -25.35
C GLU A 28 9.66 -33.15 -24.27
N LEU A 29 9.57 -31.95 -23.69
CA LEU A 29 8.54 -31.57 -22.72
C LEU A 29 7.13 -31.72 -23.31
N ASN A 30 6.92 -31.30 -24.55
CA ASN A 30 5.64 -31.43 -25.23
C ASN A 30 5.24 -32.89 -25.46
N ARG A 31 6.21 -33.74 -25.83
CA ARG A 31 5.96 -35.16 -26.15
C ARG A 31 5.90 -36.07 -24.93
N ASN A 32 6.71 -35.80 -23.91
CA ASN A 32 6.88 -36.65 -22.74
C ASN A 32 7.17 -35.81 -21.47
N PRO A 33 6.20 -35.01 -21.00
CA PRO A 33 6.42 -34.14 -19.84
C PRO A 33 6.75 -34.95 -18.58
N VAL A 34 6.13 -36.13 -18.40
CA VAL A 34 6.39 -37.04 -17.26
C VAL A 34 7.85 -37.49 -17.22
N GLY A 35 8.42 -37.88 -18.36
CA GLY A 35 9.82 -38.30 -18.46
C GLY A 35 10.79 -37.18 -18.08
N VAL A 36 10.53 -35.95 -18.54
CA VAL A 36 11.36 -34.79 -18.23
C VAL A 36 11.27 -34.42 -16.75
N VAL A 37 10.05 -34.40 -16.17
CA VAL A 37 9.86 -34.15 -14.73
C VAL A 37 10.53 -35.22 -13.88
N LYS A 38 10.47 -36.50 -14.28
CA LYS A 38 11.18 -37.59 -13.59
C LYS A 38 12.70 -37.40 -13.64
N ARG A 39 13.23 -36.96 -14.80
CA ARG A 39 14.66 -36.62 -14.95
C ARG A 39 15.06 -35.47 -14.03
N PHE A 40 14.24 -34.42 -13.96
CA PHE A 40 14.47 -33.28 -13.06
C PHE A 40 14.52 -33.72 -11.59
N ARG A 41 13.51 -34.46 -11.10
CA ARG A 41 13.48 -34.97 -9.72
C ARG A 41 14.70 -35.82 -9.38
N ARG A 42 15.13 -36.68 -10.32
CA ARG A 42 16.32 -37.52 -10.12
C ARG A 42 17.57 -36.67 -9.94
N LEU A 43 17.81 -35.71 -10.84
CA LEU A 43 18.98 -34.83 -10.75
C LEU A 43 18.94 -33.93 -9.51
N HIS A 44 17.74 -33.50 -9.09
CA HIS A 44 17.55 -32.75 -7.85
C HIS A 44 17.92 -33.59 -6.61
N ALA A 45 17.45 -34.84 -6.56
CA ALA A 45 17.81 -35.76 -5.48
C ALA A 45 19.33 -36.02 -5.43
N GLU A 46 19.95 -36.30 -6.58
CA GLU A 46 21.41 -36.47 -6.71
C GLU A 46 22.17 -35.21 -6.22
N ALA A 47 21.68 -34.00 -6.54
CA ALA A 47 22.30 -32.75 -6.10
C ALA A 47 22.15 -32.50 -4.59
N ASN A 48 21.04 -32.94 -3.99
CA ASN A 48 20.79 -32.79 -2.56
C ASN A 48 21.64 -33.74 -1.70
N ASP A 49 22.00 -34.90 -2.24
CA ASP A 49 22.88 -35.85 -1.54
C ASP A 49 24.34 -35.36 -1.46
N GLU A 50 24.74 -34.45 -2.36
CA GLU A 50 26.09 -33.85 -2.38
C GLU A 50 26.07 -32.30 -2.47
N PRO A 51 25.60 -31.57 -1.44
CA PRO A 51 25.36 -30.11 -1.51
C PRO A 51 26.59 -29.28 -1.89
N SER A 52 27.79 -29.72 -1.50
CA SER A 52 29.06 -29.03 -1.81
C SER A 52 29.39 -28.99 -3.31
N THR A 53 28.64 -29.71 -4.15
CA THR A 53 28.87 -29.79 -5.59
C THR A 53 27.97 -28.86 -6.41
N LEU A 54 27.03 -28.17 -5.77
CA LEU A 54 26.12 -27.27 -6.47
C LEU A 54 26.91 -26.11 -7.10
N SER A 55 27.00 -26.15 -8.42
CA SER A 55 27.72 -25.19 -9.24
C SER A 55 26.95 -25.00 -10.53
N GLU A 56 27.27 -23.95 -11.29
CA GLU A 56 26.72 -23.74 -12.64
C GLU A 56 27.00 -24.93 -13.58
N LYS A 57 28.01 -25.75 -13.25
CA LYS A 57 28.36 -26.96 -14.00
C LYS A 57 27.52 -28.18 -13.61
N SER A 58 26.78 -28.13 -12.49
CA SER A 58 25.93 -29.21 -12.01
C SER A 58 24.90 -29.60 -13.07
N PRO A 59 24.69 -30.92 -13.32
CA PRO A 59 23.65 -31.39 -14.23
C PRO A 59 22.26 -30.88 -13.86
N PHE A 60 21.97 -30.74 -12.57
CA PHE A 60 20.69 -30.23 -12.06
C PHE A 60 20.49 -28.77 -12.46
N ILE A 61 21.43 -27.88 -12.12
CA ILE A 61 21.34 -26.44 -12.44
C ILE A 61 21.28 -26.21 -13.95
N LYS A 62 22.08 -26.94 -14.74
CA LYS A 62 22.01 -26.87 -16.21
C LYS A 62 20.66 -27.28 -16.77
N LEU A 63 20.02 -28.29 -16.17
CA LEU A 63 18.69 -28.70 -16.60
C LEU A 63 17.64 -27.67 -16.17
N ALA A 64 17.71 -27.16 -14.94
CA ALA A 64 16.79 -26.14 -14.43
C ALA A 64 16.78 -24.89 -15.32
N LEU A 65 17.96 -24.32 -15.61
CA LEU A 65 18.09 -23.14 -16.47
C LEU A 65 17.57 -23.39 -17.91
N ARG A 66 17.76 -24.59 -18.45
CA ARG A 66 17.22 -24.92 -19.79
C ARG A 66 15.73 -25.20 -19.77
N LEU A 67 15.21 -25.74 -18.67
CA LEU A 67 13.79 -25.99 -18.51
C LEU A 67 13.03 -24.69 -18.40
N ASP A 68 13.61 -23.70 -17.74
CA ASP A 68 13.12 -22.33 -17.70
C ASP A 68 12.87 -21.79 -19.11
N ASP A 69 13.92 -21.69 -19.93
CA ASP A 69 13.82 -21.28 -21.34
C ASP A 69 12.84 -22.17 -22.16
N ALA A 70 12.83 -23.48 -21.90
CA ALA A 70 12.04 -24.44 -22.68
C ALA A 70 10.55 -24.41 -22.34
N VAL A 71 10.19 -24.26 -21.07
CA VAL A 71 8.80 -24.10 -20.60
C VAL A 71 8.26 -22.79 -21.13
N ASN A 72 9.05 -21.72 -20.99
CA ASN A 72 8.74 -20.41 -21.51
C ASN A 72 8.44 -20.45 -23.02
N TYR A 73 9.36 -21.02 -23.82
CA TYR A 73 9.17 -21.22 -25.26
C TYR A 73 7.93 -22.07 -25.59
N LEU A 74 7.69 -23.13 -24.83
CA LEU A 74 6.58 -24.06 -25.07
C LEU A 74 5.22 -23.39 -24.85
N VAL A 75 5.09 -22.67 -23.74
CA VAL A 75 3.82 -22.09 -23.28
C VAL A 75 3.48 -20.83 -24.06
N ASN A 76 4.46 -19.99 -24.40
CA ASN A 76 4.21 -18.75 -25.17
C ASN A 76 3.60 -19.01 -26.56
N GLY A 77 3.91 -20.15 -27.17
CA GLY A 77 3.31 -20.54 -28.44
C GLY A 77 1.88 -21.06 -28.33
N ASP A 78 1.49 -21.55 -27.14
CA ASP A 78 0.19 -22.17 -26.87
C ASP A 78 0.02 -22.38 -25.36
N HIS A 79 -0.78 -21.52 -24.72
CA HIS A 79 -0.98 -21.53 -23.27
C HIS A 79 -1.60 -22.86 -22.76
N GLU A 80 -2.34 -23.59 -23.62
CA GLU A 80 -2.96 -24.87 -23.23
C GLU A 80 -1.90 -25.93 -22.86
N LYS A 81 -0.67 -25.77 -23.35
CA LYS A 81 0.45 -26.67 -23.06
C LYS A 81 0.95 -26.60 -21.63
N ALA A 82 0.58 -25.58 -20.84
CA ALA A 82 0.89 -25.54 -19.42
C ALA A 82 0.14 -26.64 -18.64
N THR A 83 -1.09 -26.98 -19.05
CA THR A 83 -1.94 -27.95 -18.33
C THR A 83 -1.32 -29.37 -18.28
N PRO A 84 -0.83 -29.95 -19.40
CA PRO A 84 -0.08 -31.20 -19.38
C PRO A 84 1.13 -31.22 -18.45
N LEU A 85 1.85 -30.09 -18.31
CA LEU A 85 3.01 -29.99 -17.41
C LEU A 85 2.58 -30.10 -15.94
N ILE A 86 1.47 -29.46 -15.57
CA ILE A 86 0.87 -29.61 -14.24
C ILE A 86 0.45 -31.06 -13.99
N HIS A 87 -0.19 -31.71 -14.96
CA HIS A 87 -0.56 -33.12 -14.82
C HIS A 87 0.65 -34.04 -14.67
N ALA A 88 1.75 -33.76 -15.36
CA ALA A 88 3.02 -34.46 -15.22
C ALA A 88 3.72 -34.22 -13.86
N GLY A 89 3.22 -33.26 -13.08
CA GLY A 89 3.69 -32.93 -11.74
C GLY A 89 4.93 -32.04 -11.73
N ILE A 90 5.03 -31.11 -12.67
CA ILE A 90 6.13 -30.13 -12.70
C ILE A 90 6.11 -29.24 -11.46
N VAL A 91 4.93 -28.81 -11.01
CA VAL A 91 4.77 -27.93 -9.85
C VAL A 91 5.36 -28.56 -8.59
N GLU A 92 4.98 -29.80 -8.28
CA GLU A 92 5.51 -30.49 -7.09
C GLU A 92 7.01 -30.78 -7.20
N ALA A 93 7.54 -30.98 -8.42
CA ALA A 93 8.97 -31.17 -8.62
C ALA A 93 9.77 -29.89 -8.33
N TYR A 94 9.27 -28.73 -8.75
CA TYR A 94 9.90 -27.44 -8.48
C TYR A 94 9.71 -27.00 -7.03
N ILE A 95 8.55 -27.28 -6.41
CA ILE A 95 8.35 -27.09 -4.97
C ILE A 95 9.36 -27.92 -4.17
N ALA A 96 9.64 -29.17 -4.57
CA ALA A 96 10.69 -29.96 -3.93
C ALA A 96 12.07 -29.29 -4.01
N ALA A 97 12.39 -28.62 -5.13
CA ALA A 97 13.61 -27.82 -5.26
C ALA A 97 13.60 -26.61 -4.31
N VAL A 98 12.51 -25.85 -4.26
CA VAL A 98 12.34 -24.70 -3.35
C VAL A 98 12.47 -25.13 -1.89
N LYS A 99 12.02 -26.33 -1.52
CA LYS A 99 12.11 -26.90 -0.16
C LYS A 99 13.53 -27.26 0.30
N THR A 100 14.51 -27.27 -0.61
CA THR A 100 15.89 -27.61 -0.24
C THR A 100 16.44 -26.61 0.77
N ARG A 101 17.10 -27.08 1.83
CA ARG A 101 17.53 -26.24 2.98
C ARG A 101 18.30 -24.98 2.56
N ASP A 102 19.14 -25.11 1.55
CA ASP A 102 20.05 -24.10 1.04
C ASP A 102 19.48 -23.32 -0.17
N PHE A 103 18.23 -23.56 -0.58
CA PHE A 103 17.62 -22.91 -1.75
C PHE A 103 17.81 -21.38 -1.74
N PHE A 104 17.50 -20.71 -0.62
CA PHE A 104 17.63 -19.25 -0.49
C PHE A 104 19.07 -18.75 -0.34
N THR A 105 20.05 -19.66 -0.29
CA THR A 105 21.48 -19.34 -0.33
C THR A 105 22.08 -19.56 -1.73
N TRP A 106 21.31 -20.10 -2.67
CA TRP A 106 21.74 -20.23 -4.06
C TRP A 106 21.84 -18.84 -4.72
N PRO A 107 22.70 -18.70 -5.74
CA PRO A 107 22.71 -17.50 -6.58
C PRO A 107 21.30 -17.12 -7.04
N LEU A 108 20.98 -15.83 -6.96
CA LEU A 108 19.68 -15.25 -7.29
C LEU A 108 19.15 -15.76 -8.63
N LYS A 109 20.00 -15.78 -9.67
CA LYS A 109 19.65 -16.29 -11.00
C LYS A 109 19.11 -17.73 -10.98
N TRP A 110 19.67 -18.60 -10.13
CA TRP A 110 19.23 -20.00 -10.05
C TRP A 110 17.90 -20.11 -9.31
N ARG A 111 17.70 -19.28 -8.27
CA ARG A 111 16.43 -19.19 -7.55
C ARG A 111 15.32 -18.67 -8.48
N ALA A 112 15.61 -17.61 -9.22
CA ALA A 112 14.71 -17.00 -10.19
C ALA A 112 14.24 -18.02 -11.23
N ALA A 113 15.13 -18.75 -11.91
CA ALA A 113 14.75 -19.76 -12.90
C ALA A 113 13.84 -20.87 -12.34
N ILE A 114 13.99 -21.23 -11.06
CA ILE A 114 13.10 -22.21 -10.40
C ILE A 114 11.71 -21.58 -10.14
N LEU A 115 11.68 -20.36 -9.61
CA LEU A 115 10.43 -19.67 -9.30
C LEU A 115 9.67 -19.26 -10.56
N GLU A 116 10.38 -18.89 -11.62
CA GLU A 116 9.81 -18.45 -12.89
C GLU A 116 9.06 -19.58 -13.61
N VAL A 117 9.62 -20.79 -13.68
CA VAL A 117 8.90 -21.95 -14.21
C VAL A 117 7.59 -22.18 -13.45
N LEU A 118 7.59 -22.02 -12.12
CA LEU A 118 6.37 -22.12 -11.33
C LEU A 118 5.37 -21.04 -11.72
N VAL A 119 5.80 -19.77 -11.79
CA VAL A 119 4.98 -18.62 -12.21
C VAL A 119 4.33 -18.90 -13.57
N ILE A 120 5.13 -19.20 -14.60
CA ILE A 120 4.65 -19.41 -15.98
C ILE A 120 3.61 -20.53 -16.00
N VAL A 121 3.93 -21.70 -15.42
CA VAL A 121 3.04 -22.85 -15.48
C VAL A 121 1.73 -22.58 -14.72
N ILE A 122 1.77 -21.90 -13.59
CA ILE A 122 0.57 -21.55 -12.80
C ILE A 122 -0.32 -20.58 -13.58
N VAL A 123 0.24 -19.45 -14.01
CA VAL A 123 -0.49 -18.36 -14.67
C VAL A 123 -1.21 -18.83 -15.93
N PHE A 124 -0.56 -19.69 -16.74
CA PHE A 124 -1.12 -20.16 -18.00
C PHE A 124 -2.05 -21.37 -17.84
N ALA A 125 -1.98 -22.12 -16.75
CA ALA A 125 -2.87 -23.26 -16.50
C ALA A 125 -4.08 -22.95 -15.60
N GLN A 126 -4.12 -21.80 -14.92
CA GLN A 126 -5.19 -21.47 -13.95
C GLN A 126 -6.61 -21.39 -14.55
N SER A 127 -6.74 -21.25 -15.88
CA SER A 127 -8.03 -21.30 -16.57
C SER A 127 -8.62 -22.72 -16.61
N ASN A 128 -7.80 -23.76 -16.46
CA ASN A 128 -8.25 -25.14 -16.36
C ASN A 128 -8.61 -25.46 -14.88
N PRO A 129 -9.87 -25.80 -14.55
CA PRO A 129 -10.28 -26.02 -13.17
C PRO A 129 -9.53 -27.15 -12.45
N THR A 130 -9.21 -28.24 -13.16
CA THR A 130 -8.49 -29.37 -12.58
C THR A 130 -7.04 -29.01 -12.27
N ALA A 131 -6.39 -28.27 -13.17
CA ALA A 131 -5.03 -27.77 -12.99
C ALA A 131 -4.97 -26.75 -11.84
N ARG A 132 -5.90 -25.79 -11.81
CA ARG A 132 -6.07 -24.81 -10.73
C ARG A 132 -6.25 -25.46 -9.36
N GLU A 133 -7.12 -26.47 -9.26
CA GLU A 133 -7.34 -27.20 -8.02
C GLU A 133 -6.07 -27.94 -7.56
N ARG A 134 -5.29 -28.46 -8.49
CA ARG A 134 -3.99 -29.06 -8.17
C ARG A 134 -2.98 -28.03 -7.69
N ILE A 135 -2.90 -26.86 -8.34
CA ILE A 135 -2.04 -25.75 -7.90
C ILE A 135 -2.38 -25.35 -6.47
N CYS A 136 -3.64 -25.07 -6.17
CA CYS A 136 -4.06 -24.60 -4.85
C CYS A 136 -3.80 -25.63 -3.74
N ARG A 137 -3.80 -26.94 -4.05
CA ARG A 137 -3.42 -27.99 -3.09
C ARG A 137 -1.94 -27.96 -2.70
N THR A 138 -1.08 -27.37 -3.53
CA THR A 138 0.36 -27.26 -3.27
C THR A 138 0.75 -26.03 -2.46
N THR A 139 -0.15 -25.04 -2.33
CA THR A 139 0.11 -23.74 -1.68
C THR A 139 0.70 -23.91 -0.28
N LYS A 140 0.04 -24.70 0.58
CA LYS A 140 0.49 -24.92 1.96
C LYS A 140 1.90 -25.51 2.01
N GLU A 141 2.16 -26.56 1.23
CA GLU A 141 3.49 -27.19 1.22
C GLU A 141 4.59 -26.21 0.80
N LEU A 142 4.34 -25.41 -0.23
CA LEU A 142 5.30 -24.42 -0.72
C LEU A 142 5.54 -23.32 0.31
N PHE A 143 4.50 -22.57 0.68
CA PHE A 143 4.66 -21.36 1.46
C PHE A 143 4.98 -21.62 2.93
N CYS A 144 4.49 -22.72 3.55
CA CYS A 144 5.00 -23.15 4.85
C CYS A 144 6.51 -23.37 4.80
N SER A 145 7.02 -24.04 3.76
CA SER A 145 8.45 -24.29 3.65
C SER A 145 9.27 -23.01 3.52
N ILE A 146 8.74 -21.98 2.83
CA ILE A 146 9.42 -20.69 2.69
C ILE A 146 9.39 -19.96 4.04
N TRP A 147 8.23 -19.94 4.70
CA TRP A 147 8.03 -19.31 6.00
C TRP A 147 8.89 -19.92 7.13
N ASP A 148 9.01 -21.25 7.16
CA ASP A 148 9.87 -21.96 8.11
C ASP A 148 11.35 -21.55 7.98
N ARG A 149 11.73 -21.02 6.80
CA ARG A 149 13.08 -20.55 6.47
C ARG A 149 13.16 -19.03 6.37
N ARG A 150 12.17 -18.28 6.84
CA ARG A 150 12.08 -16.81 6.73
C ARG A 150 13.35 -16.05 7.12
N ALA A 151 14.13 -16.55 8.07
CA ALA A 151 15.39 -15.92 8.50
C ALA A 151 16.48 -15.88 7.41
N VAL A 152 16.45 -16.82 6.46
CA VAL A 152 17.43 -16.92 5.35
C VAL A 152 16.84 -16.51 3.99
N VAL A 153 15.54 -16.22 3.91
CA VAL A 153 14.92 -15.71 2.67
C VAL A 153 15.52 -14.34 2.34
N ARG A 154 15.94 -14.15 1.10
CA ARG A 154 16.47 -12.90 0.55
C ARG A 154 15.89 -12.66 -0.83
N LEU A 155 15.66 -11.42 -1.22
CA LEU A 155 15.19 -11.07 -2.57
C LEU A 155 16.35 -10.80 -3.52
N THR A 156 17.50 -10.38 -2.99
CA THR A 156 18.70 -10.01 -3.74
C THR A 156 19.92 -10.77 -3.26
N ASP A 157 20.97 -10.79 -4.10
CA ASP A 157 22.32 -11.17 -3.69
C ASP A 157 23.14 -9.90 -3.46
N GLN A 158 24.00 -9.89 -2.43
CA GLN A 158 24.85 -8.74 -2.11
C GLN A 158 25.68 -8.30 -3.32
N GLY A 159 25.57 -7.02 -3.70
CA GLY A 159 26.34 -6.41 -4.78
C GLY A 159 25.79 -6.65 -6.19
N THR A 160 24.60 -7.27 -6.33
CA THR A 160 23.94 -7.40 -7.63
C THR A 160 23.17 -6.11 -7.94
N HIS A 161 23.45 -5.49 -9.08
CA HIS A 161 22.68 -4.34 -9.56
C HIS A 161 21.49 -4.82 -10.39
N HIS A 162 20.30 -4.37 -10.04
CA HIS A 162 19.07 -4.72 -10.74
C HIS A 162 18.82 -3.77 -11.91
N GLY A 163 18.39 -4.33 -13.05
CA GLY A 163 18.18 -3.58 -14.28
C GLY A 163 16.97 -2.63 -14.25
N GLY A 164 16.22 -2.60 -13.14
CA GLY A 164 15.07 -1.73 -12.95
C GLY A 164 13.83 -2.12 -13.78
N CYS A 165 13.82 -3.30 -14.39
CA CYS A 165 12.63 -3.84 -15.07
C CYS A 165 11.54 -4.17 -14.04
N ALA A 166 10.27 -4.12 -14.44
CA ALA A 166 9.15 -4.52 -13.58
C ALA A 166 9.19 -6.02 -13.21
N LEU A 167 9.79 -6.84 -14.08
CA LEU A 167 10.05 -8.25 -13.84
C LEU A 167 11.56 -8.49 -13.97
N ASP A 168 12.18 -8.85 -12.86
CA ASP A 168 13.56 -9.32 -12.82
C ASP A 168 13.70 -10.45 -11.79
N ASP A 169 14.91 -11.00 -11.66
CA ASP A 169 15.17 -12.13 -10.79
C ASP A 169 14.71 -11.90 -9.32
N THR A 170 14.67 -10.65 -8.86
CA THR A 170 14.28 -10.28 -7.48
C THR A 170 12.77 -10.29 -7.26
N THR A 171 12.00 -10.13 -8.34
CA THR A 171 10.54 -10.05 -8.26
C THR A 171 9.88 -11.42 -8.38
N MET A 172 10.63 -12.49 -8.66
CA MET A 172 10.05 -13.81 -8.94
C MET A 172 9.27 -14.42 -7.77
N LEU A 173 9.70 -14.19 -6.52
CA LEU A 173 8.94 -14.66 -5.35
C LEU A 173 7.60 -13.92 -5.17
N PRO A 174 7.57 -12.57 -5.21
CA PRO A 174 6.32 -11.80 -5.29
C PRO A 174 5.42 -12.21 -6.46
N THR A 175 5.98 -12.36 -7.65
CA THR A 175 5.22 -12.78 -8.83
C THR A 175 4.63 -14.19 -8.66
N LEU A 176 5.32 -15.07 -7.94
CA LEU A 176 4.79 -16.38 -7.58
C LEU A 176 3.62 -16.28 -6.60
N ILE A 177 3.70 -15.39 -5.61
CA ILE A 177 2.60 -15.11 -4.69
C ILE A 177 1.36 -14.65 -5.47
N ASP A 178 1.53 -13.66 -6.36
CA ASP A 178 0.46 -13.14 -7.21
C ASP A 178 -0.16 -14.24 -8.08
N ALA A 179 0.66 -15.10 -8.69
CA ALA A 179 0.19 -16.22 -9.50
C ALA A 179 -0.67 -17.20 -8.68
N TYR A 180 -0.32 -17.46 -7.42
CA TYR A 180 -1.17 -18.26 -6.54
C TYR A 180 -2.46 -17.52 -6.15
N TYR A 181 -2.40 -16.23 -5.81
CA TYR A 181 -3.62 -15.45 -5.52
C TYR A 181 -4.58 -15.39 -6.71
N ASP A 182 -4.07 -15.22 -7.93
CA ASP A 182 -4.87 -15.30 -9.16
C ASP A 182 -5.51 -16.69 -9.30
N ALA A 183 -4.76 -17.76 -9.05
CA ALA A 183 -5.30 -19.12 -9.09
C ALA A 183 -6.39 -19.37 -8.03
N PHE A 184 -6.31 -18.75 -6.85
CA PHE A 184 -7.40 -18.77 -5.85
C PHE A 184 -8.61 -17.95 -6.32
N SER A 185 -8.36 -16.74 -6.84
CA SER A 185 -9.39 -15.80 -7.27
C SER A 185 -10.22 -16.30 -8.44
N GLU A 186 -9.58 -16.94 -9.41
CA GLU A 186 -10.24 -17.64 -10.54
C GLU A 186 -11.14 -18.80 -10.07
N GLY A 187 -10.93 -19.29 -8.84
CA GLY A 187 -11.75 -20.30 -8.18
C GLY A 187 -12.81 -19.73 -7.23
N ASP A 188 -13.00 -18.41 -7.19
CA ASP A 188 -13.88 -17.70 -6.24
C ASP A 188 -13.62 -18.11 -4.78
N ARG A 189 -12.34 -18.20 -4.40
CA ARG A 189 -11.92 -18.52 -3.02
C ARG A 189 -10.68 -17.72 -2.63
N ALA A 190 -10.46 -17.60 -1.33
CA ALA A 190 -9.20 -17.08 -0.77
C ALA A 190 -8.35 -18.22 -0.19
N PRO A 191 -7.01 -18.08 -0.16
CA PRO A 191 -6.16 -19.00 0.59
C PRO A 191 -6.35 -18.81 2.11
N ALA A 192 -6.46 -19.92 2.83
CA ALA A 192 -6.50 -19.91 4.29
C ALA A 192 -5.15 -19.47 4.90
N PHE A 193 -5.17 -18.90 6.11
CA PHE A 193 -3.97 -18.42 6.80
C PHE A 193 -2.93 -19.51 7.06
N ASP A 194 -3.37 -20.75 7.30
CA ASP A 194 -2.49 -21.90 7.55
C ASP A 194 -1.69 -22.33 6.30
N THR A 195 -2.01 -21.79 5.12
CA THR A 195 -1.21 -21.98 3.91
C THR A 195 0.07 -21.15 3.92
N HIS A 196 0.17 -20.14 4.79
CA HIS A 196 1.32 -19.23 4.93
C HIS A 196 1.63 -18.34 3.72
N ILE A 197 0.79 -18.30 2.68
CA ILE A 197 1.02 -17.38 1.54
C ILE A 197 1.02 -15.91 1.98
N HIS A 198 0.05 -15.52 2.83
CA HIS A 198 -0.06 -14.19 3.46
C HIS A 198 1.17 -13.82 4.29
N HIS A 199 1.75 -14.82 4.97
CA HIS A 199 2.94 -14.64 5.80
C HIS A 199 4.18 -14.35 4.95
N VAL A 200 4.34 -15.13 3.87
CA VAL A 200 5.46 -14.96 2.94
C VAL A 200 5.32 -13.65 2.16
N GLU A 201 4.11 -13.26 1.79
CA GLU A 201 3.85 -11.95 1.18
C GLU A 201 4.30 -10.80 2.08
N LEU A 202 3.87 -10.78 3.34
CA LEU A 202 4.27 -9.73 4.26
C LEU A 202 5.79 -9.72 4.50
N LEU A 203 6.41 -10.90 4.55
CA LEU A 203 7.87 -11.03 4.59
C LEU A 203 8.53 -10.42 3.34
N THR A 204 8.01 -10.67 2.14
CA THR A 204 8.56 -10.07 0.91
C THR A 204 8.39 -8.55 0.88
N TRP A 205 7.28 -8.04 1.39
CA TRP A 205 7.06 -6.61 1.55
C TRP A 205 8.13 -5.99 2.45
N VAL A 206 8.37 -6.58 3.64
CA VAL A 206 9.43 -6.14 4.56
C VAL A 206 10.82 -6.22 3.92
N LEU A 207 11.17 -7.35 3.31
CA LEU A 207 12.49 -7.55 2.70
C LEU A 207 12.80 -6.53 1.60
N SER A 208 11.81 -6.12 0.79
CA SER A 208 12.05 -5.08 -0.22
C SER A 208 12.31 -3.68 0.32
N ARG A 209 12.05 -3.43 1.61
CA ARG A 209 12.40 -2.17 2.28
C ARG A 209 13.73 -2.25 3.03
N GLU A 210 14.17 -3.46 3.37
CA GLU A 210 15.45 -3.70 4.01
C GLU A 210 16.61 -3.85 3.02
N GLU A 211 16.36 -4.49 1.89
CA GLU A 211 17.38 -4.81 0.91
C GLU A 211 17.62 -3.62 -0.04
N HIS A 212 18.83 -3.07 -0.01
CA HIS A 212 19.20 -1.92 -0.82
C HIS A 212 19.07 -2.19 -2.32
N GLY A 213 18.52 -1.21 -3.05
CA GLY A 213 18.38 -1.28 -4.51
C GLY A 213 17.15 -2.06 -4.98
N MET A 214 16.34 -2.58 -4.05
CA MET A 214 15.04 -3.13 -4.37
C MET A 214 14.01 -2.03 -4.62
N ARG A 215 13.18 -2.25 -5.63
CA ARG A 215 11.94 -1.51 -5.76
C ARG A 215 10.96 -2.03 -4.70
N GLY A 216 10.22 -1.12 -4.06
CA GLY A 216 9.17 -1.53 -3.13
C GLY A 216 8.16 -2.47 -3.81
N ILE A 217 7.92 -3.61 -3.20
CA ILE A 217 6.94 -4.60 -3.65
C ILE A 217 5.59 -4.25 -3.06
N GLY A 218 4.54 -4.16 -3.88
CA GLY A 218 3.18 -3.88 -3.42
C GLY A 218 2.58 -5.02 -2.60
N LEU A 219 1.63 -4.74 -1.70
CA LEU A 219 0.77 -5.78 -1.12
C LEU A 219 -0.39 -6.08 -2.05
N HIS A 220 -0.61 -7.37 -2.30
CA HIS A 220 -1.73 -7.87 -3.06
C HIS A 220 -3.04 -7.65 -2.27
N PRO A 221 -4.13 -7.17 -2.92
CA PRO A 221 -5.41 -6.93 -2.24
C PRO A 221 -6.00 -8.17 -1.53
N MET A 222 -5.65 -9.37 -2.01
CA MET A 222 -6.10 -10.65 -1.42
C MET A 222 -5.67 -10.85 0.02
N LEU A 223 -4.56 -10.26 0.46
CA LEU A 223 -4.15 -10.30 1.87
C LEU A 223 -5.25 -9.75 2.78
N MET A 224 -5.79 -8.58 2.41
CA MET A 224 -6.82 -7.90 3.20
C MET A 224 -8.16 -8.63 3.11
N LEU A 225 -8.56 -9.04 1.90
CA LEU A 225 -9.80 -9.81 1.70
C LEU A 225 -9.81 -11.12 2.50
N SER A 226 -8.65 -11.76 2.67
CA SER A 226 -8.55 -13.02 3.41
C SER A 226 -8.78 -12.85 4.91
N LEU A 227 -8.61 -11.65 5.48
CA LEU A 227 -9.02 -11.37 6.87
C LEU A 227 -10.54 -11.48 7.05
N TYR A 228 -11.31 -11.34 5.97
CA TYR A 228 -12.76 -11.53 5.97
C TYR A 228 -13.18 -13.00 5.77
N ALA A 229 -12.25 -13.96 5.80
CA ALA A 229 -12.57 -15.37 5.59
C ALA A 229 -13.47 -15.98 6.68
N ALA A 230 -13.62 -15.32 7.85
CA ALA A 230 -14.59 -15.73 8.87
C ALA A 230 -16.06 -15.66 8.37
N TRP A 231 -16.36 -14.80 7.39
CA TRP A 231 -17.73 -14.58 6.91
C TRP A 231 -18.14 -15.41 5.70
N GLY A 232 -17.26 -16.26 5.18
CA GLY A 232 -17.64 -17.20 4.14
C GLY A 232 -16.47 -17.80 3.39
N PRO A 233 -16.69 -18.92 2.69
CA PRO A 233 -15.63 -19.62 1.96
C PRO A 233 -15.33 -19.01 0.58
N THR A 234 -16.21 -18.14 0.05
CA THR A 234 -16.06 -17.55 -1.29
C THR A 234 -15.58 -16.10 -1.25
N LEU A 235 -14.97 -15.62 -2.34
CA LEU A 235 -14.59 -14.19 -2.42
C LEU A 235 -15.82 -13.31 -2.44
N SER A 236 -16.88 -13.76 -3.12
CA SER A 236 -18.17 -13.05 -3.13
C SER A 236 -18.73 -12.83 -1.72
N ASP A 237 -18.61 -13.81 -0.83
CA ASP A 237 -19.02 -13.69 0.58
C ASP A 237 -18.11 -12.71 1.34
N MET A 238 -16.79 -12.80 1.14
CA MET A 238 -15.80 -11.93 1.79
C MET A 238 -15.97 -10.47 1.37
N GLU A 239 -16.14 -10.18 0.08
CA GLU A 239 -16.39 -8.82 -0.42
C GLU A 239 -17.73 -8.27 0.06
N LYS A 240 -18.75 -9.13 0.17
CA LYS A 240 -20.03 -8.75 0.76
C LYS A 240 -19.85 -8.38 2.23
N ALA A 241 -19.10 -9.19 2.98
CA ALA A 241 -18.77 -8.94 4.37
C ALA A 241 -17.91 -7.69 4.55
N GLU A 242 -16.99 -7.39 3.66
CA GLU A 242 -16.22 -6.13 3.66
C GLU A 242 -17.17 -4.92 3.50
N ARG A 243 -18.10 -4.97 2.53
CA ARG A 243 -19.08 -3.91 2.28
C ARG A 243 -20.11 -3.73 3.40
N GLU A 244 -20.55 -4.83 4.02
CA GLU A 244 -21.61 -4.84 5.05
C GLU A 244 -21.05 -4.73 6.49
N GLY A 245 -19.87 -5.26 6.73
CA GLY A 245 -19.17 -5.30 8.02
C GLY A 245 -18.78 -3.91 8.51
N MET A 246 -18.47 -2.97 7.60
CA MET A 246 -18.34 -1.55 7.96
C MET A 246 -19.62 -0.95 8.57
N LYS A 247 -20.78 -1.59 8.43
CA LYS A 247 -22.08 -1.08 8.93
C LYS A 247 -22.63 -1.84 10.13
N THR A 248 -22.08 -2.99 10.49
CA THR A 248 -22.68 -3.88 11.50
C THR A 248 -21.66 -4.30 12.56
N MET A 249 -22.15 -4.53 13.78
CA MET A 249 -21.37 -4.81 15.00
C MET A 249 -20.68 -6.21 15.00
N ILE A 250 -20.42 -6.79 13.83
CA ILE A 250 -19.84 -8.14 13.65
C ILE A 250 -18.31 -8.01 13.48
N MET A 251 -17.66 -7.29 14.40
CA MET A 251 -16.22 -7.01 14.33
C MET A 251 -15.38 -7.98 15.18
N ALA A 252 -15.98 -8.73 16.12
CA ALA A 252 -15.23 -9.57 17.06
C ALA A 252 -14.46 -10.70 16.35
N GLU A 253 -15.12 -11.48 15.50
CA GLU A 253 -14.47 -12.57 14.74
C GLU A 253 -13.36 -12.04 13.81
N TYR A 254 -13.49 -10.79 13.35
CA TYR A 254 -12.52 -10.15 12.45
C TYR A 254 -11.26 -9.83 13.21
N TYR A 255 -11.43 -9.21 14.37
CA TYR A 255 -10.34 -8.89 15.26
C TYR A 255 -9.66 -10.15 15.78
N ASP A 256 -10.38 -11.24 16.05
CA ASP A 256 -9.76 -12.51 16.47
C ASP A 256 -8.85 -13.09 15.36
N VAL A 257 -9.35 -13.17 14.12
CA VAL A 257 -8.56 -13.67 12.98
C VAL A 257 -7.37 -12.76 12.70
N ARG A 258 -7.60 -11.45 12.69
CA ARG A 258 -6.54 -10.44 12.49
C ARG A 258 -5.47 -10.54 13.57
N ASP A 259 -5.85 -10.52 14.84
CA ASP A 259 -4.91 -10.46 15.95
C ASP A 259 -4.12 -11.77 16.07
N HIS A 260 -4.75 -12.91 15.74
CA HIS A 260 -4.04 -14.18 15.57
C HIS A 260 -2.97 -14.10 14.48
N PHE A 261 -3.34 -13.62 13.28
CA PHE A 261 -2.40 -13.44 12.16
C PHE A 261 -1.28 -12.46 12.51
N VAL A 262 -1.58 -11.31 13.11
CA VAL A 262 -0.58 -10.31 13.54
C VAL A 262 0.40 -10.93 14.54
N LYS A 263 -0.10 -11.69 15.51
CA LYS A 263 0.75 -12.35 16.49
C LYS A 263 1.69 -13.37 15.82
N GLU A 264 1.14 -14.29 15.03
CA GLU A 264 1.91 -15.35 14.38
C GLU A 264 2.90 -14.80 13.34
N CYS A 265 2.42 -13.92 12.46
CA CYS A 265 3.19 -13.42 11.34
C CYS A 265 4.18 -12.32 11.75
N ILE A 266 3.73 -11.32 12.50
CA ILE A 266 4.54 -10.13 12.78
C ILE A 266 5.31 -10.30 14.08
N ILE A 267 4.63 -10.59 15.18
CA ILE A 267 5.28 -10.59 16.49
C ILE A 267 6.23 -11.78 16.63
N ASP A 268 5.74 -12.99 16.39
CA ASP A 268 6.49 -14.25 16.55
C ASP A 268 7.28 -14.63 15.28
N GLY A 269 6.87 -14.11 14.13
CA GLY A 269 7.39 -14.46 12.81
C GLY A 269 8.52 -13.54 12.33
N ILE A 270 8.16 -12.38 11.79
CA ILE A 270 9.06 -11.39 11.19
C ILE A 270 9.86 -10.64 12.26
N GLY A 271 9.22 -10.35 13.40
CA GLY A 271 9.68 -9.45 14.44
C GLY A 271 9.01 -8.08 14.32
N GLY A 272 8.37 -7.64 15.41
CA GLY A 272 7.64 -6.37 15.46
C GLY A 272 8.49 -5.16 15.07
N ASP A 273 9.67 -5.01 15.67
CA ASP A 273 10.55 -3.86 15.37
C ASP A 273 10.96 -3.83 13.89
N ARG A 274 11.23 -5.01 13.31
CA ARG A 274 11.59 -5.16 11.90
C ARG A 274 10.46 -4.74 10.96
N MET A 275 9.21 -5.04 11.33
CA MET A 275 8.03 -4.57 10.60
C MET A 275 7.89 -3.04 10.67
N ILE A 276 8.11 -2.44 11.84
CA ILE A 276 8.05 -0.97 11.98
C ILE A 276 9.19 -0.28 11.22
N ASP A 277 10.40 -0.82 11.27
CA ASP A 277 11.54 -0.31 10.49
C ASP A 277 11.22 -0.33 8.98
N ALA A 278 10.52 -1.35 8.48
CA ALA A 278 10.05 -1.40 7.09
C ALA A 278 8.98 -0.34 6.78
N CYS A 279 8.04 -0.08 7.70
CA CYS A 279 7.09 1.03 7.55
C CYS A 279 7.79 2.40 7.54
N GLU A 280 8.75 2.62 8.42
CA GLU A 280 9.54 3.86 8.47
C GLU A 280 10.38 4.05 7.21
N ALA A 281 10.98 2.98 6.69
CA ALA A 281 11.71 2.99 5.42
C ALA A 281 10.79 3.31 4.24
N GLU A 282 9.58 2.74 4.21
CA GLU A 282 8.59 3.05 3.18
C GLU A 282 8.16 4.52 3.23
N LEU A 283 7.87 5.04 4.43
CA LEU A 283 7.55 6.44 4.64
C LEU A 283 8.70 7.36 4.22
N GLN A 284 9.95 7.00 4.53
CA GLN A 284 11.13 7.76 4.14
C GLN A 284 11.33 7.77 2.62
N ASN A 285 11.06 6.65 1.95
CA ASN A 285 11.17 6.54 0.50
C ASN A 285 10.26 7.54 -0.21
N LEU A 286 9.08 7.87 0.36
CA LEU A 286 8.16 8.88 -0.19
C LEU A 286 8.83 10.25 -0.40
N LEU A 287 9.80 10.62 0.45
CA LEU A 287 10.53 11.89 0.33
C LEU A 287 11.51 11.91 -0.84
N SER A 288 11.94 10.74 -1.32
CA SER A 288 12.97 10.60 -2.35
C SER A 288 12.42 10.42 -3.76
N HIS A 289 11.13 10.12 -3.91
CA HIS A 289 10.53 9.69 -5.16
C HIS A 289 9.87 10.85 -5.93
N ASN A 290 10.68 11.64 -6.65
CA ASN A 290 10.18 12.70 -7.54
C ASN A 290 9.41 12.19 -8.79
N ASP A 291 9.65 10.94 -9.22
CA ASP A 291 9.19 10.41 -10.52
C ASP A 291 8.58 8.98 -10.49
N CYS A 292 8.23 8.42 -9.32
CA CYS A 292 7.71 7.04 -9.25
C CYS A 292 6.17 6.96 -9.16
N ASN A 293 5.59 5.80 -9.48
CA ASN A 293 4.15 5.54 -9.36
C ASN A 293 3.76 5.35 -7.88
N CYS A 294 3.86 6.42 -7.09
CA CYS A 294 3.86 6.41 -5.64
C CYS A 294 2.54 5.97 -4.98
N GLU A 295 1.46 5.89 -5.76
CA GLU A 295 0.13 5.58 -5.27
C GLU A 295 0.08 4.20 -4.59
N SER A 296 0.78 3.21 -5.13
CA SER A 296 0.79 1.84 -4.57
C SER A 296 1.43 1.78 -3.17
N HIS A 297 2.53 2.51 -2.95
CA HIS A 297 3.27 2.53 -1.69
C HIS A 297 2.38 3.02 -0.54
N MET A 298 1.60 4.06 -0.81
CA MET A 298 0.72 4.63 0.20
C MET A 298 -0.53 3.79 0.44
N VAL A 299 -1.05 3.14 -0.60
CA VAL A 299 -2.15 2.19 -0.46
C VAL A 299 -1.74 1.03 0.45
N ASP A 300 -0.51 0.53 0.34
CA ASP A 300 0.00 -0.51 1.23
C ASP A 300 0.07 -0.05 2.68
N LEU A 301 0.69 1.09 2.96
CA LEU A 301 0.79 1.62 4.33
C LEU A 301 -0.60 1.81 4.94
N ARG A 302 -1.53 2.41 4.20
CA ARG A 302 -2.91 2.58 4.65
C ARG A 302 -3.54 1.23 5.00
N ARG A 303 -3.46 0.25 4.09
CA ARG A 303 -4.01 -1.10 4.33
C ARG A 303 -3.36 -1.80 5.52
N LEU A 304 -2.04 -1.65 5.68
CA LEU A 304 -1.31 -2.19 6.83
C LEU A 304 -1.86 -1.62 8.13
N VAL A 305 -2.06 -0.31 8.25
CA VAL A 305 -2.63 0.26 9.48
C VAL A 305 -4.08 -0.15 9.69
N GLU A 306 -4.91 -0.05 8.66
CA GLU A 306 -6.34 -0.36 8.74
C GLU A 306 -6.60 -1.81 9.15
N HIS A 307 -5.85 -2.75 8.57
CA HIS A 307 -6.17 -4.17 8.69
C HIS A 307 -5.18 -4.99 9.52
N ILE A 308 -3.97 -4.51 9.79
CA ILE A 308 -2.90 -5.34 10.40
C ILE A 308 -2.31 -4.67 11.64
N LEU A 309 -1.79 -3.46 11.52
CA LEU A 309 -1.15 -2.73 12.61
C LEU A 309 -2.19 -2.13 13.58
N GLY A 310 -3.45 -2.00 13.18
CA GLY A 310 -4.54 -1.58 14.07
C GLY A 310 -4.99 -2.61 15.13
N GLY A 311 -4.27 -3.74 15.25
CA GLY A 311 -4.53 -4.82 16.20
C GLY A 311 -4.20 -4.47 17.64
N GLU A 312 -4.93 -5.04 18.61
CA GLU A 312 -4.62 -4.85 20.03
C GLU A 312 -3.18 -5.32 20.33
N VAL A 313 -2.78 -6.41 19.68
CA VAL A 313 -1.46 -7.03 19.83
C VAL A 313 -0.32 -6.16 19.28
N SER A 314 -0.54 -5.43 18.19
CA SER A 314 0.47 -4.59 17.54
C SER A 314 0.51 -3.16 18.07
N THR A 315 -0.56 -2.67 18.70
CA THR A 315 -0.62 -1.27 19.13
C THR A 315 0.47 -0.85 20.12
N PRO A 316 0.86 -1.65 21.14
CA PRO A 316 1.98 -1.30 22.03
C PRO A 316 3.30 -1.04 21.29
N LEU A 317 3.55 -1.80 20.23
CA LEU A 317 4.75 -1.68 19.42
C LEU A 317 4.76 -0.36 18.62
N ILE A 318 3.63 -0.03 18.00
CA ILE A 318 3.46 1.21 17.22
C ILE A 318 3.60 2.43 18.13
N TYR A 319 3.02 2.38 19.32
CA TYR A 319 3.12 3.44 20.32
C TYR A 319 4.56 3.59 20.82
N ARG A 320 5.24 2.49 21.14
CA ARG A 320 6.64 2.50 21.60
C ARG A 320 7.60 3.12 20.57
N ARG A 321 7.34 2.89 19.28
CA ARG A 321 8.16 3.40 18.17
C ARG A 321 7.73 4.76 17.65
N ASP A 322 6.63 5.32 18.15
CA ASP A 322 6.15 6.64 17.79
C ASP A 322 5.86 6.80 16.29
N LEU A 323 5.37 5.74 15.63
CA LEU A 323 5.18 5.70 14.18
C LEU A 323 4.29 6.84 13.66
N LEU A 324 3.30 7.28 14.46
CA LEU A 324 2.46 8.43 14.13
C LEU A 324 3.28 9.72 14.00
N GLY A 325 4.21 9.94 14.92
CA GLY A 325 5.07 11.13 14.97
C GLY A 325 6.04 11.17 13.81
N TYR A 326 6.65 10.03 13.55
CA TYR A 326 7.48 9.84 12.37
C TYR A 326 6.68 10.17 11.09
N SER A 327 5.46 9.68 10.98
CA SER A 327 4.59 9.89 9.81
C SER A 327 4.16 11.35 9.65
N ILE A 328 3.84 12.04 10.75
CA ILE A 328 3.55 13.48 10.78
C ILE A 328 4.74 14.29 10.27
N GLU A 329 5.95 13.91 10.67
CA GLU A 329 7.17 14.60 10.25
C GLU A 329 7.43 14.43 8.74
N ILE A 330 7.27 13.21 8.21
CA ILE A 330 7.33 12.94 6.77
C ILE A 330 6.28 13.77 6.02
N LEU A 331 5.05 13.80 6.54
CA LEU A 331 3.95 14.56 5.96
C LEU A 331 4.29 16.07 5.90
N ARG A 332 4.84 16.65 6.98
CA ARG A 332 5.30 18.05 7.01
C ARG A 332 6.34 18.34 5.94
N GLN A 333 7.29 17.44 5.75
CA GLN A 333 8.32 17.57 4.72
C GLN A 333 7.73 17.49 3.31
N LEU A 334 6.81 16.55 3.05
CA LEU A 334 6.13 16.46 1.75
C LEU A 334 5.35 17.76 1.43
N PHE A 335 4.65 18.32 2.41
CA PHE A 335 3.97 19.62 2.23
C PHE A 335 4.93 20.75 1.89
N ALA A 336 6.10 20.80 2.52
CA ALA A 336 7.10 21.82 2.23
C ALA A 336 7.64 21.74 0.79
N THR A 337 7.59 20.56 0.18
CA THR A 337 8.09 20.31 -1.19
C THR A 337 7.05 20.48 -2.31
N GLU A 338 5.80 20.86 -1.99
CA GLU A 338 4.68 20.96 -2.95
C GLU A 338 4.39 19.65 -3.71
N PHE A 339 4.59 18.51 -3.04
CA PHE A 339 4.39 17.19 -3.62
C PHE A 339 2.90 16.88 -3.88
N GLY A 340 2.62 16.03 -4.89
CA GLY A 340 1.27 15.80 -5.44
C GLY A 340 0.18 15.47 -4.40
N ALA A 341 -1.00 16.07 -4.58
CA ALA A 341 -2.16 15.91 -3.69
C ALA A 341 -2.54 14.44 -3.37
N PRO A 342 -2.49 13.46 -4.31
CA PRO A 342 -2.88 12.08 -4.02
C PRO A 342 -2.00 11.36 -2.99
N MET A 343 -0.70 11.66 -2.92
CA MET A 343 0.22 11.01 -1.98
C MET A 343 0.00 11.52 -0.56
N CYS A 344 -0.13 12.84 -0.42
CA CYS A 344 -0.38 13.48 0.85
C CYS A 344 -1.71 13.01 1.45
N THR A 345 -2.72 12.80 0.60
CA THR A 345 -4.01 12.21 0.97
C THR A 345 -3.90 10.85 1.66
N ASN A 346 -3.26 9.87 1.03
CA ASN A 346 -3.19 8.53 1.60
C ASN A 346 -2.32 8.52 2.87
N LEU A 347 -1.30 9.40 2.95
CA LEU A 347 -0.48 9.53 4.15
C LEU A 347 -1.27 10.17 5.30
N CYS A 348 -2.14 11.12 5.00
CA CYS A 348 -3.08 11.64 5.99
C CYS A 348 -4.06 10.57 6.46
N LEU A 349 -4.65 9.77 5.57
CA LEU A 349 -5.52 8.66 5.97
C LEU A 349 -4.76 7.67 6.88
N PHE A 350 -3.53 7.30 6.51
CA PHE A 350 -2.64 6.50 7.35
C PHE A 350 -2.45 7.11 8.75
N CYS A 351 -2.12 8.40 8.83
CA CYS A 351 -1.96 9.10 10.10
C CYS A 351 -3.27 9.16 10.91
N ILE A 352 -4.41 9.38 10.25
CA ILE A 352 -5.73 9.38 10.88
C ILE A 352 -5.99 8.02 11.51
N HIS A 353 -5.81 6.92 10.77
CA HIS A 353 -5.98 5.58 11.34
C HIS A 353 -5.05 5.34 12.52
N LEU A 354 -3.78 5.78 12.46
CA LEU A 354 -2.88 5.69 13.61
C LEU A 354 -3.40 6.46 14.84
N VAL A 355 -3.88 7.70 14.66
CA VAL A 355 -4.55 8.46 15.75
C VAL A 355 -5.72 7.65 16.31
N LEU A 356 -6.49 7.00 15.44
CA LEU A 356 -7.63 6.20 15.87
C LEU A 356 -7.21 5.10 16.84
N HIS A 357 -6.15 4.36 16.50
CA HIS A 357 -5.62 3.25 17.30
C HIS A 357 -4.93 3.71 18.58
N TYR A 358 -4.23 4.85 18.57
CA TYR A 358 -3.54 5.38 19.75
C TYR A 358 -4.51 5.70 20.89
N ASP A 359 -5.64 6.33 20.58
CA ASP A 359 -6.68 6.65 21.57
C ASP A 359 -7.38 5.38 22.09
N VAL A 360 -7.70 4.40 21.23
CA VAL A 360 -8.28 3.13 21.68
C VAL A 360 -7.34 2.45 22.67
N TYR A 361 -6.05 2.38 22.34
CA TYR A 361 -5.04 1.82 23.23
C TYR A 361 -4.92 2.59 24.54
N GLN A 362 -4.98 3.93 24.51
CA GLN A 362 -4.96 4.75 25.71
C GLN A 362 -6.18 4.51 26.60
N ARG A 363 -7.38 4.41 26.01
CA ARG A 363 -8.62 4.14 26.76
C ARG A 363 -8.60 2.75 27.41
N MET A 364 -8.06 1.74 26.73
CA MET A 364 -8.00 0.36 27.24
C MET A 364 -6.85 0.13 28.22
N GLY A 365 -5.71 0.80 28.02
CA GLY A 365 -4.46 0.49 28.73
C GLY A 365 -4.39 1.00 30.17
N GLY A 366 -5.25 1.94 30.58
CA GLY A 366 -5.24 2.53 31.93
C GLY A 366 -3.95 3.28 32.32
N GLU A 367 -2.87 3.13 31.56
CA GLU A 367 -1.61 3.84 31.71
C GLU A 367 -1.77 5.28 31.22
N ARG A 368 -1.65 6.22 32.16
CA ARG A 368 -1.49 7.66 31.90
C ARG A 368 -0.11 7.97 31.33
N SER A 369 0.41 7.14 30.43
CA SER A 369 1.65 7.42 29.73
C SER A 369 1.46 8.71 28.94
N VAL A 370 2.41 9.63 29.14
CA VAL A 370 2.47 10.95 28.53
C VAL A 370 2.28 10.78 27.03
N MET A 371 1.18 11.32 26.48
CA MET A 371 0.98 11.42 25.03
C MET A 371 2.29 11.95 24.40
N PRO A 372 2.97 11.20 23.51
CA PRO A 372 4.12 11.74 22.80
C PRO A 372 3.71 12.92 21.90
N PHE A 373 2.43 13.00 21.52
CA PHE A 373 1.86 14.09 20.70
C PHE A 373 0.92 14.96 21.51
N ARG A 374 1.27 16.23 21.70
CA ARG A 374 0.34 17.18 22.29
C ARG A 374 -0.75 17.50 21.26
N HIS A 375 -1.97 17.78 21.71
CA HIS A 375 -3.11 18.28 20.92
C HIS A 375 -2.83 19.35 19.83
N PRO A 376 -1.71 20.10 19.78
CA PRO A 376 -1.24 20.80 18.58
C PRO A 376 -0.92 19.92 17.37
N ASP A 377 -0.19 18.81 17.49
CA ASP A 377 0.26 18.04 16.33
C ASP A 377 -0.89 17.30 15.64
N ILE A 378 -1.87 16.80 16.41
CA ILE A 378 -3.11 16.21 15.89
C ILE A 378 -3.96 17.28 15.19
N VAL A 379 -4.01 18.51 15.74
CA VAL A 379 -4.74 19.60 15.09
C VAL A 379 -4.03 20.12 13.86
N ASP A 380 -2.70 20.14 13.84
CA ASP A 380 -1.92 20.41 12.64
C ASP A 380 -2.11 19.29 11.61
N LEU A 381 -2.26 18.04 12.03
CA LEU A 381 -2.61 16.91 11.17
C LEU A 381 -4.03 17.03 10.60
N PHE A 382 -5.02 17.44 11.41
CA PHE A 382 -6.35 17.72 10.92
C PHE A 382 -6.33 18.93 9.99
N VAL A 383 -5.68 20.04 10.35
CA VAL A 383 -5.51 21.22 9.49
C VAL A 383 -4.83 20.85 8.17
N ALA A 384 -3.77 20.04 8.20
CA ALA A 384 -3.09 19.52 7.02
C ALA A 384 -3.98 18.59 6.18
N GLY A 385 -4.64 17.63 6.82
CA GLY A 385 -5.64 16.76 6.21
C GLY A 385 -6.80 17.55 5.60
N VAL A 386 -7.03 18.75 6.09
CA VAL A 386 -8.08 19.68 5.67
C VAL A 386 -7.63 20.60 4.55
N GLU A 387 -6.37 21.02 4.55
CA GLU A 387 -5.73 21.67 3.41
C GLU A 387 -5.59 20.69 2.24
N LEU A 388 -5.44 19.39 2.51
CA LEU A 388 -5.49 18.31 1.52
C LEU A 388 -6.90 17.92 1.14
N ALA A 389 -7.87 17.91 2.05
CA ALA A 389 -9.29 17.81 1.73
C ALA A 389 -9.69 18.94 0.78
N ALA A 390 -9.25 20.15 1.09
CA ALA A 390 -9.34 21.33 0.24
C ALA A 390 -8.64 21.18 -1.12
N GLY A 391 -7.67 20.29 -1.23
CA GLY A 391 -7.08 19.79 -2.48
C GLY A 391 -7.73 18.51 -3.04
N GLY A 392 -8.59 17.83 -2.28
CA GLY A 392 -9.48 16.76 -2.71
C GLY A 392 -9.64 15.43 -1.93
N CYS A 393 -9.38 15.28 -0.63
CA CYS A 393 -9.64 13.98 0.05
C CYS A 393 -10.26 13.93 1.46
N ASN A 394 -10.94 12.82 1.77
CA ASN A 394 -12.13 12.72 2.60
C ASN A 394 -11.97 11.79 3.83
N MET A 395 -12.13 12.32 5.07
CA MET A 395 -12.47 11.68 6.39
C MET A 395 -11.82 12.47 7.57
N THR A 396 -12.37 12.64 8.80
CA THR A 396 -13.53 12.00 9.49
C THR A 396 -14.11 12.90 10.60
N VAL A 397 -15.44 13.07 10.62
CA VAL A 397 -16.20 13.85 11.62
C VAL A 397 -16.88 12.99 12.69
N THR A 398 -17.16 11.74 12.35
CA THR A 398 -17.96 10.80 13.13
C THR A 398 -17.43 10.60 14.55
N ARG A 399 -16.11 10.59 14.74
CA ARG A 399 -15.50 10.29 16.03
C ARG A 399 -15.56 11.42 17.07
N ILE A 400 -15.59 12.67 16.60
CA ILE A 400 -15.78 13.81 17.50
C ILE A 400 -17.22 13.81 18.05
N GLN A 401 -18.18 13.32 17.27
CA GLN A 401 -19.58 13.20 17.72
C GLN A 401 -19.73 12.13 18.81
N GLU A 402 -19.02 11.01 18.71
CA GLU A 402 -19.02 9.95 19.73
C GLU A 402 -18.52 10.46 21.10
N ASP A 403 -17.44 11.25 21.13
CA ASP A 403 -16.93 11.86 22.37
C ASP A 403 -17.92 12.84 23.03
N ILE A 404 -18.69 13.58 22.22
CA ILE A 404 -19.72 14.52 22.70
C ILE A 404 -20.89 13.74 23.30
N ASP A 405 -21.29 12.65 22.66
CA ASP A 405 -22.38 11.80 23.15
C ASP A 405 -21.96 11.07 24.45
N GLU A 406 -20.71 10.63 24.57
CA GLU A 406 -20.14 10.03 25.79
C GLU A 406 -20.06 11.01 26.97
N GLN A 407 -19.86 12.30 26.71
CA GLN A 407 -19.82 13.36 27.74
C GLN A 407 -21.20 13.98 28.03
N GLY A 408 -22.28 13.30 27.63
CA GLY A 408 -23.65 13.75 27.91
C GLY A 408 -24.01 15.05 27.20
N GLY A 409 -23.38 15.33 26.07
CA GLY A 409 -23.60 16.53 25.27
C GLY A 409 -22.78 17.76 25.71
N GLU A 410 -21.97 17.65 26.76
CA GLU A 410 -20.98 18.70 27.06
C GLU A 410 -19.83 18.63 26.05
N LEU A 411 -19.46 19.78 25.48
CA LEU A 411 -18.34 19.86 24.54
C LEU A 411 -17.03 19.60 25.30
N PRO A 412 -16.24 18.58 24.92
CA PRO A 412 -14.94 18.34 25.53
C PRO A 412 -14.06 19.60 25.49
N GLU A 413 -13.22 19.78 26.51
CA GLU A 413 -12.34 20.97 26.63
C GLU A 413 -11.46 21.19 25.37
N TYR A 414 -11.05 20.11 24.71
CA TYR A 414 -10.27 20.17 23.48
C TYR A 414 -11.04 20.75 22.28
N ILE A 415 -12.38 20.72 22.27
CA ILE A 415 -13.22 21.31 21.22
C ILE A 415 -13.11 22.83 21.21
N SER A 416 -13.02 23.47 22.37
CA SER A 416 -12.79 24.92 22.47
C SER A 416 -11.42 25.31 21.88
N SER A 417 -10.42 24.46 22.07
CA SER A 417 -9.10 24.63 21.45
C SER A 417 -9.12 24.42 19.93
N LEU A 418 -9.92 23.46 19.46
CA LEU A 418 -10.17 23.21 18.03
C LEU A 418 -10.89 24.39 17.38
N GLN A 419 -11.94 24.93 18.00
CA GLN A 419 -12.67 26.12 17.56
C GLN A 419 -11.74 27.31 17.25
N ILE A 420 -10.87 27.63 18.21
CA ILE A 420 -9.95 28.77 18.11
C ILE A 420 -8.96 28.58 16.95
N ARG A 421 -8.43 27.37 16.78
CA ARG A 421 -7.40 27.05 15.78
C ARG A 421 -7.96 26.82 14.38
N ALA A 422 -9.09 26.12 14.28
CA ALA A 422 -9.76 25.82 13.02
C ALA A 422 -10.48 27.04 12.46
N GLY A 423 -10.98 27.95 13.30
CA GLY A 423 -11.72 29.14 12.88
C GLY A 423 -11.07 29.90 11.72
N PRO A 424 -9.82 30.38 11.85
CA PRO A 424 -9.12 31.09 10.76
C PRO A 424 -8.92 30.28 9.47
N LEU A 425 -8.96 28.95 9.55
CA LEU A 425 -8.62 28.04 8.44
C LEU A 425 -9.85 27.44 7.77
N TYR A 426 -10.97 27.37 8.49
CA TYR A 426 -12.19 26.66 8.09
C TYR A 426 -12.81 27.19 6.79
N SER A 427 -13.10 28.49 6.70
CA SER A 427 -13.68 29.05 5.47
C SER A 427 -12.70 29.02 4.27
N PRO A 428 -11.40 29.34 4.44
CA PRO A 428 -10.41 29.15 3.38
C PRO A 428 -10.31 27.72 2.86
N SER A 429 -10.28 26.71 3.73
CA SER A 429 -10.20 25.30 3.32
C SER A 429 -11.51 24.83 2.70
N PHE A 430 -12.67 25.14 3.31
CA PHE A 430 -13.98 24.76 2.76
C PHE A 430 -14.21 25.32 1.36
N ARG A 431 -13.82 26.58 1.12
CA ARG A 431 -13.91 27.20 -0.20
C ARG A 431 -13.00 26.52 -1.23
N ARG A 432 -11.76 26.16 -0.82
CA ARG A 432 -10.82 25.43 -1.68
C ARG A 432 -11.41 24.06 -2.05
N LEU A 433 -11.95 23.33 -1.07
CA LEU A 433 -12.66 22.06 -1.27
C LEU A 433 -13.83 22.20 -2.25
N GLN A 434 -14.68 23.22 -2.09
CA GLN A 434 -15.80 23.51 -3.00
C GLN A 434 -15.35 23.79 -4.45
N LEU A 435 -14.14 24.34 -4.64
CA LEU A 435 -13.57 24.62 -5.97
C LEU A 435 -12.90 23.37 -6.57
N ALA A 436 -12.27 22.53 -5.75
CA ALA A 436 -11.63 21.29 -6.17
C ALA A 436 -12.64 20.18 -6.48
N ALA A 437 -13.77 20.17 -5.76
CA ALA A 437 -14.81 19.15 -5.85
C ALA A 437 -15.19 18.73 -7.28
N PRO A 438 -15.60 19.66 -8.18
CA PRO A 438 -15.98 19.30 -9.54
C PRO A 438 -14.81 18.81 -10.42
N LEU A 439 -13.56 19.07 -10.02
CA LEU A 439 -12.37 18.55 -10.72
C LEU A 439 -12.09 17.11 -10.32
N ILE A 440 -12.19 16.81 -9.02
CA ILE A 440 -11.99 15.46 -8.47
C ILE A 440 -13.09 14.52 -8.97
N GLU A 441 -14.35 14.97 -8.95
CA GLU A 441 -15.49 14.21 -9.51
C GLU A 441 -15.33 13.87 -11.00
N ARG A 442 -14.52 14.65 -11.73
CA ARG A 442 -14.26 14.43 -13.16
C ARG A 442 -13.11 13.45 -13.40
N GLU A 443 -12.10 13.44 -12.54
CA GLU A 443 -10.88 12.64 -12.69
C GLU A 443 -10.97 11.28 -11.96
N GLU A 444 -11.76 11.16 -10.89
CA GLU A 444 -11.92 9.90 -10.16
C GLU A 444 -12.98 8.98 -10.77
N LEU A 445 -12.53 7.97 -11.51
CA LEU A 445 -13.36 6.85 -11.95
C LEU A 445 -13.71 5.84 -10.83
N ASN A 446 -13.18 5.97 -9.60
CA ASN A 446 -13.26 4.93 -8.56
C ASN A 446 -13.92 5.38 -7.23
N ARG A 447 -15.25 5.31 -7.25
CA ARG A 447 -16.35 5.20 -6.25
C ARG A 447 -16.10 4.88 -4.75
N THR A 448 -14.92 5.09 -4.16
CA THR A 448 -14.73 4.69 -2.75
C THR A 448 -15.20 5.73 -1.74
N LEU A 449 -15.13 7.05 -2.05
CA LEU A 449 -15.74 8.11 -1.24
C LEU A 449 -16.20 9.29 -2.13
N PRO A 450 -17.51 9.51 -2.34
CA PRO A 450 -18.02 10.69 -3.03
C PRO A 450 -17.47 11.98 -2.44
N VAL A 451 -17.02 12.90 -3.29
CA VAL A 451 -16.55 14.25 -2.91
C VAL A 451 -17.64 15.04 -2.15
N THR A 452 -18.92 14.75 -2.44
CA THR A 452 -20.06 15.26 -1.68
C THR A 452 -19.96 14.92 -0.20
N ASP A 453 -19.54 13.69 0.12
CA ASP A 453 -19.42 13.21 1.50
C ASP A 453 -18.30 13.97 2.23
N LEU A 454 -17.31 14.52 1.50
CA LEU A 454 -16.25 15.35 2.06
C LEU A 454 -16.71 16.74 2.41
N LEU A 455 -17.49 17.36 1.53
CA LEU A 455 -18.11 18.66 1.78
C LEU A 455 -19.10 18.56 2.93
N GLU A 456 -19.89 17.49 2.98
CA GLU A 456 -20.83 17.21 4.07
C GLU A 456 -20.08 16.93 5.37
N SER A 457 -19.04 16.09 5.34
CA SER A 457 -18.14 15.87 6.47
C SER A 457 -17.54 17.18 6.94
N TRP A 458 -16.95 18.00 6.08
CA TRP A 458 -16.34 19.27 6.47
C TRP A 458 -17.36 20.24 7.07
N THR A 459 -18.57 20.29 6.52
CA THR A 459 -19.68 21.09 7.05
C THR A 459 -20.12 20.60 8.43
N ALA A 460 -20.21 19.28 8.60
CA ALA A 460 -20.53 18.63 9.86
C ALA A 460 -19.42 18.88 10.88
N PHE A 461 -18.13 18.85 10.49
CA PHE A 461 -17.00 19.20 11.37
C PHE A 461 -17.13 20.61 11.90
N GLY A 462 -17.36 21.58 11.01
CA GLY A 462 -17.57 22.98 11.40
C GLY A 462 -18.70 23.10 12.40
N SER A 463 -19.86 22.52 12.06
CA SER A 463 -21.05 22.55 12.92
C SER A 463 -20.79 21.93 14.30
N LEU A 464 -20.06 20.81 14.33
CA LEU A 464 -19.69 20.07 15.52
C LEU A 464 -18.78 20.87 16.44
N ILE A 465 -17.83 21.60 15.87
CA ILE A 465 -17.02 22.56 16.60
C ILE A 465 -17.68 23.93 16.67
N GLY A 466 -19.00 24.09 16.51
CA GLY A 466 -19.68 25.37 16.69
C GLY A 466 -19.29 26.49 15.71
N ILE A 467 -18.69 26.14 14.58
CA ILE A 467 -18.40 27.02 13.45
C ILE A 467 -19.52 26.87 12.43
N ASP A 468 -20.43 27.84 12.37
CA ASP A 468 -21.42 27.91 11.29
C ASP A 468 -20.73 28.28 9.97
N ALA A 469 -20.89 27.44 8.96
CA ALA A 469 -20.21 27.62 7.68
C ALA A 469 -20.62 28.91 6.96
N THR A 470 -21.85 29.39 7.18
CA THR A 470 -22.36 30.63 6.58
C THR A 470 -21.77 31.85 7.26
N ASP A 471 -21.75 31.86 8.59
CA ASP A 471 -21.20 32.95 9.39
C ASP A 471 -19.69 33.04 9.25
N GLU A 472 -19.00 31.91 9.22
CA GLU A 472 -17.56 31.86 9.01
C GLU A 472 -17.19 32.32 7.59
N ARG A 473 -18.01 31.97 6.59
CA ARG A 473 -17.87 32.52 5.24
C ARG A 473 -18.12 34.03 5.19
N ARG A 474 -19.10 34.55 5.94
CA ARG A 474 -19.35 36.00 6.04
C ARG A 474 -18.18 36.70 6.72
N ARG A 475 -17.65 36.14 7.82
CA ARG A 475 -16.47 36.64 8.53
C ARG A 475 -15.26 36.68 7.61
N TYR A 476 -14.94 35.56 6.98
CA TYR A 476 -13.83 35.46 6.04
C TYR A 476 -13.96 36.43 4.87
N ASN A 477 -15.15 36.60 4.30
CA ASN A 477 -15.36 37.57 3.23
C ASN A 477 -15.16 39.01 3.73
N ARG A 478 -15.73 39.37 4.88
CA ARG A 478 -15.52 40.69 5.49
C ARG A 478 -14.04 40.93 5.78
N ASP A 479 -13.34 39.97 6.39
CA ASP A 479 -11.91 40.07 6.68
C ASP A 479 -11.09 40.20 5.38
N LYS A 480 -11.47 39.50 4.31
CA LYS A 480 -10.83 39.65 2.99
C LYS A 480 -11.06 41.04 2.36
N GLU A 481 -12.15 41.72 2.72
CA GLU A 481 -12.42 43.08 2.26
C GLU A 481 -11.75 44.15 3.13
N GLU A 482 -11.56 43.85 4.41
CA GLU A 482 -11.04 44.76 5.41
C GLU A 482 -9.52 44.67 5.58
N TYR A 483 -8.87 43.53 5.34
CA TYR A 483 -7.45 43.33 5.63
C TYR A 483 -6.59 43.15 4.38
N CYS A 484 -5.34 43.60 4.48
CA CYS A 484 -4.32 43.28 3.49
C CYS A 484 -4.07 41.76 3.45
N HIS A 485 -4.06 41.17 2.25
CA HIS A 485 -3.89 39.74 2.05
C HIS A 485 -2.49 39.24 2.42
N TRP A 486 -1.48 40.12 2.35
CA TRP A 486 -0.12 39.81 2.83
C TRP A 486 -0.14 39.57 4.33
N SER A 487 0.09 38.33 4.76
CA SER A 487 -0.03 37.88 6.16
C SER A 487 0.83 38.66 7.15
N SER A 488 1.97 39.20 6.70
CA SER A 488 2.86 40.03 7.52
C SER A 488 2.40 41.50 7.63
N CYS A 489 1.32 41.90 6.94
CA CYS A 489 0.76 43.25 6.99
C CYS A 489 -0.49 43.28 7.86
N GLN A 490 -0.44 44.03 8.96
CA GLN A 490 -1.57 44.19 9.90
C GLN A 490 -2.54 45.31 9.50
N ARG A 491 -2.35 45.99 8.35
CA ARG A 491 -3.15 47.15 7.95
C ARG A 491 -4.55 46.76 7.48
N ARG A 492 -5.53 47.56 7.90
CA ARG A 492 -6.94 47.46 7.53
C ARG A 492 -7.37 48.57 6.58
N ALA A 493 -8.48 48.35 5.87
CA ALA A 493 -9.15 49.37 5.06
C ALA A 493 -9.61 50.57 5.91
N SER A 494 -9.96 50.33 7.18
CA SER A 494 -10.35 51.36 8.15
C SER A 494 -9.21 52.27 8.60
N ASP A 495 -7.94 51.93 8.33
CA ASP A 495 -6.77 52.70 8.75
C ASP A 495 -6.50 53.93 7.85
N GLY A 496 -7.55 54.48 7.22
CA GLY A 496 -7.43 55.60 6.28
C GLY A 496 -6.91 55.22 4.89
N VAL A 497 -6.81 53.92 4.57
CA VAL A 497 -6.45 53.44 3.23
C VAL A 497 -7.70 53.48 2.35
N THR A 498 -7.70 54.35 1.34
CA THR A 498 -8.91 54.76 0.58
C THR A 498 -9.64 53.62 -0.16
N ALA A 499 -8.99 52.48 -0.35
CA ALA A 499 -9.57 51.17 -0.65
C ALA A 499 -8.41 50.17 -0.83
N LEU A 500 -8.56 48.93 -0.36
CA LEU A 500 -7.58 47.90 -0.68
C LEU A 500 -7.59 47.59 -2.18
N ARG A 501 -6.40 47.50 -2.78
CA ARG A 501 -6.21 47.26 -4.21
C ARG A 501 -6.36 45.78 -4.50
N LYS A 502 -7.30 45.42 -5.39
CA LYS A 502 -7.44 44.03 -5.85
C LYS A 502 -6.25 43.60 -6.70
N CYS A 503 -5.83 42.36 -6.57
CA CYS A 503 -4.86 41.75 -7.46
C CYS A 503 -5.40 41.77 -8.88
N ALA A 504 -4.66 42.37 -9.82
CA ALA A 504 -5.07 42.44 -11.23
C ALA A 504 -5.16 41.06 -11.90
N GLY A 505 -4.56 40.01 -11.32
CA GLY A 505 -4.61 38.66 -11.85
C GLY A 505 -5.86 37.89 -11.42
N CYS A 506 -6.00 37.61 -10.13
CA CYS A 506 -7.12 36.81 -9.63
C CYS A 506 -8.35 37.64 -9.23
N GLY A 507 -8.22 38.96 -9.04
CA GLY A 507 -9.29 39.82 -8.52
C GLY A 507 -9.67 39.55 -7.05
N GLU A 508 -9.09 38.51 -6.45
CA GLU A 508 -9.47 37.99 -5.14
C GLU A 508 -8.65 38.58 -4.00
N ALA A 509 -7.31 38.55 -4.09
CA ALA A 509 -6.44 39.10 -3.06
C ALA A 509 -6.51 40.63 -3.07
N ARG A 510 -6.48 41.26 -1.89
CA ARG A 510 -6.54 42.70 -1.73
C ARG A 510 -5.33 43.21 -0.94
N TYR A 511 -4.73 44.30 -1.37
CA TYR A 511 -3.49 44.82 -0.76
C TYR A 511 -3.62 46.28 -0.40
N CYS A 512 -3.08 46.68 0.74
CA CYS A 512 -3.05 48.10 1.12
C CYS A 512 -2.07 48.91 0.26
N SER A 513 -1.11 48.26 -0.40
CA SER A 513 -0.06 48.89 -1.20
C SER A 513 0.44 47.95 -2.31
N LYS A 514 1.15 48.52 -3.29
CA LYS A 514 1.78 47.72 -4.36
C LYS A 514 2.96 46.92 -3.83
N GLU A 515 3.56 47.41 -2.75
CA GLU A 515 4.68 46.82 -2.04
C GLU A 515 4.24 45.53 -1.34
N CYS A 516 3.12 45.55 -0.60
CA CYS A 516 2.56 44.34 0.01
C CYS A 516 2.17 43.29 -1.05
N GLN A 517 1.61 43.72 -2.18
CA GLN A 517 1.34 42.80 -3.30
C GLN A 517 2.61 42.13 -3.83
N LYS A 518 3.71 42.88 -3.97
CA LYS A 518 4.99 42.33 -4.45
C LYS A 518 5.64 41.39 -3.44
N LEU A 519 5.55 41.71 -2.15
CA LEU A 519 6.06 40.86 -1.08
C LEU A 519 5.27 39.56 -1.01
N ASP A 520 3.94 39.64 -1.00
CA ASP A 520 3.08 38.45 -1.01
C ASP A 520 3.28 37.59 -2.26
N TRP A 521 3.53 38.23 -3.41
CA TRP A 521 3.88 37.52 -4.65
C TRP A 521 5.21 36.76 -4.58
N LYS A 522 6.20 37.26 -3.85
CA LYS A 522 7.55 36.67 -3.78
C LYS A 522 7.72 35.72 -2.61
N GLU A 523 7.18 36.09 -1.45
CA GLU A 523 7.44 35.49 -0.15
C GLU A 523 6.17 34.86 0.44
N GLY A 524 4.98 35.30 0.04
CA GLY A 524 3.69 34.84 0.59
C GLY A 524 2.95 33.79 -0.19
N GLY A 525 3.54 33.29 -1.27
CA GLY A 525 2.92 32.23 -2.06
C GLY A 525 1.83 32.70 -3.03
N HIS A 526 1.39 33.97 -3.01
CA HIS A 526 0.29 34.44 -3.88
C HIS A 526 0.53 34.23 -5.38
N LYS A 527 1.80 34.17 -5.81
CA LYS A 527 2.15 33.84 -7.19
C LYS A 527 1.59 32.48 -7.63
N LYS A 528 1.50 31.51 -6.73
CA LYS A 528 1.02 30.15 -6.98
C LYS A 528 -0.51 30.09 -6.99
N ASP A 529 -1.15 30.91 -6.15
CA ASP A 529 -2.62 30.95 -6.01
C ASP A 529 -3.31 31.85 -7.05
N CYS A 530 -2.56 32.67 -7.77
CA CYS A 530 -3.14 33.65 -8.68
C CYS A 530 -3.70 32.99 -9.95
N ARG A 531 -5.03 32.98 -10.11
CA ARG A 531 -5.76 32.43 -11.28
C ARG A 531 -5.29 32.92 -12.66
N ARG A 532 -4.53 34.01 -12.77
CA ARG A 532 -3.97 34.47 -14.06
C ARG A 532 -2.85 33.57 -14.60
N LEU A 533 -2.31 32.69 -13.77
CA LEU A 533 -1.18 31.81 -14.11
C LEU A 533 -1.58 30.32 -14.22
N LYS A 534 -2.88 30.00 -14.14
CA LYS A 534 -3.43 28.68 -14.45
C LYS A 534 -4.07 28.70 -15.84
#